data_AF-A0AAW2BH99-F1
#
_entry.id   AF-A0AAW2BH99-F1
#
_cell.length_a   1.000
_cell.length_b   1.000
_cell.length_c   1.000
_cell.angle_alpha   90.00
_cell.angle_beta   90.00
_cell.angle_gamma   90.00
#
_symmetry.space_group_name_H-M   'P 1'
#
loop_
_entity.id
_entity.type
_entity.pdbx_description
1 polymer ?
#
loop_
_entity_poly.entity_id
_entity_poly.type
_entity_poly.pdbx_seq_one_letter_code
_entity_poly.pdbx_strand_id
1 'polypeptide(L)'
;MERPGLGFGFDAKTEDYKVVRVLYSHDGDYNTDNYKIYQGKDIRTVSSESWRISESTVDGVVSKNHTCAAEIHGALHFKAKRLMERDQKLRLIMSFDLETETFCDIMLPDEFLASENERSWQLSVLHECLSLVVHHQNGQDGTSMHVWVMKEYGVTNSWTKLYALLVLQVFI
;
A
#
# COMPACT_ATOMS: atom_id res chain seq x y z
N MET A 1 2.01 -15.63 14.57
CA MET A 1 2.88 -15.50 13.37
C MET A 1 2.41 -14.31 12.58
N GLU A 2 3.24 -13.28 12.46
CA GLU A 2 2.97 -12.17 11.55
C GLU A 2 3.18 -12.64 10.10
N ARG A 3 2.28 -12.26 9.18
CA ARG A 3 2.39 -12.63 7.76
C ARG A 3 3.13 -11.52 7.01
N PRO A 4 4.21 -11.83 6.25
CA PRO A 4 4.93 -10.84 5.47
C PRO A 4 4.03 -10.26 4.38
N GLY A 5 4.32 -9.01 3.96
CA GLY A 5 3.75 -8.48 2.72
C GLY A 5 4.28 -9.29 1.54
N LEU A 6 3.41 -9.68 0.60
CA LEU A 6 3.79 -10.44 -0.58
C LEU A 6 3.29 -9.74 -1.83
N GLY A 7 4.13 -9.64 -2.84
CA GLY A 7 3.77 -9.17 -4.17
C GLY A 7 4.45 -9.99 -5.27
N PHE A 8 3.87 -9.94 -6.45
CA PHE A 8 4.34 -10.63 -7.64
C PHE A 8 4.13 -9.69 -8.82
N GLY A 9 5.11 -9.58 -9.71
CA GLY A 9 5.01 -8.77 -10.91
C GLY A 9 6.16 -8.99 -11.87
N PHE A 10 6.10 -8.34 -13.02
CA PHE A 10 7.06 -8.50 -14.11
C PHE A 10 8.12 -7.40 -14.12
N ASP A 11 9.39 -7.78 -14.08
CA ASP A 11 10.52 -6.88 -14.33
C ASP A 11 10.86 -6.92 -15.82
N ALA A 12 10.51 -5.85 -16.53
CA ALA A 12 10.74 -5.71 -17.96
C ALA A 12 12.23 -5.63 -18.32
N LYS A 13 13.10 -5.18 -17.42
CA LYS A 13 14.54 -5.07 -17.68
C LYS A 13 15.25 -6.41 -17.70
N THR A 14 14.85 -7.31 -16.79
CA THR A 14 15.41 -8.67 -16.75
C THR A 14 14.56 -9.67 -17.52
N GLU A 15 13.42 -9.23 -18.07
CA GLU A 15 12.41 -10.06 -18.74
C GLU A 15 11.97 -11.26 -17.86
N ASP A 16 11.85 -11.04 -16.55
CA ASP A 16 11.53 -12.10 -15.59
C ASP A 16 10.50 -11.63 -14.55
N TYR A 17 9.79 -12.60 -13.98
CA TYR A 17 8.87 -12.34 -12.89
C TYR A 17 9.60 -12.35 -11.55
N LYS A 18 9.22 -11.43 -10.67
CA LYS A 18 9.73 -11.34 -9.32
C LYS A 18 8.63 -11.57 -8.31
N VAL A 19 8.90 -12.43 -7.33
CA VAL A 19 8.14 -12.48 -6.07
C VAL A 19 8.90 -11.64 -5.06
N VAL A 20 8.20 -10.66 -4.47
CA VAL A 20 8.74 -9.75 -3.46
C VAL A 20 8.09 -10.06 -2.13
N ARG A 21 8.92 -10.37 -1.13
CA ARG A 21 8.48 -10.54 0.26
C ARG A 21 8.97 -9.37 1.08
N VAL A 22 8.04 -8.54 1.56
CA VAL A 22 8.32 -7.46 2.51
C VAL A 22 8.36 -8.05 3.91
N LEU A 23 9.54 -8.06 4.51
CA LEU A 23 9.78 -8.59 5.84
C LEU A 23 9.67 -7.52 6.92
N TYR A 24 9.31 -7.97 8.11
CA TYR A 24 9.23 -7.15 9.31
C TYR A 24 10.19 -7.73 10.35
N SER A 25 11.10 -6.90 10.87
CA SER A 25 11.83 -7.20 12.11
C SER A 25 11.33 -6.30 13.22
N HIS A 26 11.11 -6.88 14.40
CA HIS A 26 10.72 -6.14 15.60
C HIS A 26 11.96 -5.86 16.46
N ASP A 27 12.14 -4.62 16.90
CA ASP A 27 13.09 -4.27 17.95
C ASP A 27 12.31 -3.47 19.01
N GLY A 28 11.82 -4.14 20.06
CA GLY A 28 11.01 -3.53 21.11
C GLY A 28 10.00 -4.47 21.79
N ASP A 29 9.59 -4.11 23.01
CA ASP A 29 8.58 -4.83 23.79
C ASP A 29 7.19 -4.59 23.20
N TYR A 30 6.30 -5.60 23.29
CA TYR A 30 5.00 -5.70 22.59
C TYR A 30 4.02 -4.53 22.79
N ASN A 31 4.38 -3.57 23.63
CA ASN A 31 3.51 -2.55 24.22
C ASN A 31 3.93 -1.10 23.89
N THR A 32 4.91 -0.90 23.00
CA THR A 32 5.33 0.47 22.62
C THR A 32 5.26 0.69 21.11
N ASP A 33 4.67 1.82 20.72
CA ASP A 33 4.50 2.28 19.34
C ASP A 33 5.83 2.71 18.66
N ASN A 34 6.98 2.42 19.28
CA ASN A 34 8.32 2.73 18.79
C ASN A 34 8.80 1.68 17.77
N TYR A 35 8.17 1.64 16.61
CA TYR A 35 8.52 0.67 15.57
C TYR A 35 9.68 1.18 14.70
N LYS A 36 10.89 0.68 14.93
CA LYS A 36 11.92 0.64 13.89
C LYS A 36 11.70 -0.61 13.06
N ILE A 37 11.15 -0.45 11.87
CA ILE A 37 11.00 -1.57 10.93
C ILE A 37 12.17 -1.53 9.97
N TYR A 38 13.08 -2.49 10.11
CA TYR A 38 14.01 -2.80 9.05
C TYR A 38 13.27 -3.62 8.02
N GLN A 39 13.00 -3.02 6.86
CA GLN A 39 12.50 -3.77 5.72
C GLN A 39 13.69 -4.41 5.02
N GLY A 40 13.85 -5.71 5.22
CA GLY A 40 14.49 -6.57 4.23
C GLY A 40 13.46 -6.95 3.19
N LYS A 41 13.89 -7.11 1.94
CA LYS A 41 13.08 -7.77 0.92
C LYS A 41 13.79 -9.02 0.46
N ASP A 42 13.06 -10.13 0.44
CA ASP A 42 13.50 -11.29 -0.31
C ASP A 42 12.88 -11.20 -1.70
N ILE A 43 13.74 -11.21 -2.70
CA ILE A 43 13.34 -11.26 -4.10
C ILE A 43 13.66 -12.66 -4.58
N ARG A 44 12.67 -13.29 -5.18
CA ARG A 44 12.87 -14.48 -6.00
C ARG A 44 12.48 -14.14 -7.43
N THR A 45 13.46 -14.18 -8.31
CA THR A 45 13.25 -14.28 -9.75
C THR A 45 12.79 -15.69 -10.09
N VAL A 46 11.79 -15.84 -10.96
CA VAL A 46 11.27 -17.17 -11.31
C VAL A 46 12.36 -18.01 -11.97
N SER A 47 13.24 -17.40 -12.78
CA SER A 47 14.35 -18.08 -13.45
C SER A 47 15.48 -18.57 -12.51
N SER A 48 15.72 -17.92 -11.37
CA SER A 48 16.87 -18.23 -10.50
C SER A 48 16.57 -19.25 -9.39
N GLU A 49 15.30 -19.64 -9.23
CA GLU A 49 14.74 -20.54 -8.22
C GLU A 49 15.13 -20.28 -6.74
N SER A 50 15.89 -19.23 -6.46
CA SER A 50 16.49 -18.91 -5.17
C SER A 50 16.08 -17.52 -4.70
N TRP A 51 15.93 -17.37 -3.39
CA TRP A 51 15.68 -16.07 -2.76
C TRP A 51 17.01 -15.34 -2.54
N ARG A 52 17.02 -14.04 -2.82
CA ARG A 52 18.10 -13.15 -2.40
C ARG A 52 17.56 -11.98 -1.58
N ILE A 53 18.31 -11.58 -0.57
CA ILE A 53 18.07 -10.38 0.20
C ILE A 53 18.65 -9.20 -0.58
N SER A 54 17.93 -8.08 -0.65
CA SER A 54 18.46 -6.82 -1.19
C SER A 54 18.53 -5.78 -0.07
N GLU A 55 19.63 -5.04 -0.03
CA GLU A 55 20.09 -4.21 1.10
C GLU A 55 19.33 -2.89 1.29
N SER A 56 18.32 -2.59 0.46
CA SER A 56 17.57 -1.35 0.59
C SER A 56 16.69 -1.38 1.85
N THR A 57 17.03 -0.59 2.87
CA THR A 57 16.16 -0.32 4.01
C THR A 57 15.30 0.91 3.71
N VAL A 58 14.02 0.88 4.09
CA VAL A 58 13.15 2.06 4.05
C VAL A 58 12.46 2.25 5.37
N ASP A 59 12.45 3.50 5.83
CA ASP A 59 11.74 3.92 7.04
C ASP A 59 10.22 3.91 6.79
N GLY A 60 9.53 2.93 7.36
CA GLY A 60 8.07 2.83 7.28
C GLY A 60 7.55 1.42 7.54
N VAL A 61 6.25 1.30 7.83
CA VAL A 61 5.57 0.04 8.16
C VAL A 61 4.56 -0.29 7.07
N VAL A 62 4.79 -1.33 6.27
CA VAL A 62 3.68 -1.90 5.48
C VAL A 62 2.63 -2.43 6.45
N SER A 63 1.36 -2.06 6.23
CA SER A 63 0.29 -2.36 7.17
C SER A 63 0.09 -3.88 7.27
N LYS A 64 -0.07 -4.38 8.50
CA LYS A 64 -0.26 -5.81 8.80
C LYS A 64 -1.34 -6.43 7.91
N ASN A 65 -1.12 -7.65 7.45
CA ASN A 65 -2.08 -8.46 6.67
C ASN A 65 -2.48 -7.92 5.28
N HIS A 66 -1.68 -7.03 4.67
CA HIS A 66 -1.93 -6.61 3.29
C HIS A 66 -0.90 -7.20 2.33
N THR A 67 -1.37 -8.13 1.50
CA THR A 67 -0.71 -8.50 0.24
C THR A 67 -0.73 -7.32 -0.74
N CYS A 68 0.15 -7.33 -1.74
CA CYS A 68 0.15 -6.38 -2.84
C CYS A 68 -1.28 -6.18 -3.35
N ALA A 69 -1.68 -4.93 -3.45
CA ALA A 69 -3.06 -4.57 -3.75
C ALA A 69 -3.21 -4.04 -5.18
N ALA A 70 -2.12 -3.65 -5.85
CA ALA A 70 -2.10 -3.26 -7.26
C ALA A 70 -0.69 -3.39 -7.87
N GLU A 71 -0.61 -3.77 -9.14
CA GLU A 71 0.60 -3.69 -9.97
C GLU A 71 0.31 -2.75 -11.14
N ILE A 72 1.10 -1.69 -11.28
CA ILE A 72 1.00 -0.75 -12.39
C ILE A 72 2.36 -0.09 -12.63
N HIS A 73 2.70 0.16 -13.90
CA HIS A 73 3.98 0.77 -14.32
C HIS A 73 5.23 0.07 -13.76
N GLY A 74 5.23 -1.27 -13.73
CA GLY A 74 6.36 -2.04 -13.22
C GLY A 74 6.57 -1.94 -11.70
N ALA A 75 5.57 -1.43 -10.96
CA ALA A 75 5.65 -1.26 -9.53
C ALA A 75 4.52 -1.98 -8.78
N LEU A 76 4.87 -2.60 -7.66
CA LEU A 76 3.95 -3.24 -6.71
C LEU A 76 3.52 -2.23 -5.66
N HIS A 77 2.23 -2.19 -5.34
CA HIS A 77 1.67 -1.19 -4.43
C HIS A 77 1.06 -1.83 -3.19
N PHE A 78 1.47 -1.32 -2.04
CA PHE A 78 1.09 -1.83 -0.73
C PHE A 78 0.47 -0.71 0.11
N LYS A 79 -0.46 -1.09 0.98
CA LYS A 79 -0.94 -0.17 2.02
C LYS A 79 0.12 -0.07 3.12
N ALA A 80 0.48 1.14 3.49
CA ALA A 80 1.49 1.37 4.52
C ALA A 80 1.06 2.43 5.53
N LYS A 81 1.71 2.40 6.69
CA LYS A 81 1.67 3.39 7.75
C LYS A 81 3.10 3.79 8.08
N ARG A 82 3.39 5.10 8.18
CA ARG A 82 4.67 5.60 8.70
C ARG A 82 4.44 6.18 10.08
N LEU A 83 5.30 5.81 11.03
CA LEU A 83 5.35 6.47 12.33
C LEU A 83 5.97 7.86 12.13
N MET A 84 5.26 8.87 12.59
CA MET A 84 5.69 10.26 12.61
C MET A 84 6.09 10.64 14.03
N GLU A 85 6.68 11.82 14.18
CA GLU A 85 6.92 12.42 15.49
C GLU A 85 5.62 12.45 16.33
N ARG A 86 5.74 12.25 17.65
CA ARG A 86 4.63 12.27 18.62
C ARG A 86 3.62 11.13 18.46
N ASP A 87 4.09 9.95 18.08
CA ASP A 87 3.28 8.72 17.95
C ASP A 87 2.12 8.80 16.94
N GLN A 88 2.16 9.78 16.03
CA GLN A 88 1.19 9.89 14.95
C GLN A 88 1.50 8.87 13.85
N LYS A 89 0.45 8.27 13.26
CA LYS A 89 0.59 7.29 12.18
C LYS A 89 0.06 7.87 10.88
N LEU A 90 0.96 8.19 9.95
CA LEU A 90 0.60 8.62 8.61
C LEU A 90 0.23 7.41 7.76
N ARG A 91 -0.94 7.41 7.12
CA ARG A 91 -1.31 6.41 6.10
C ARG A 91 -0.77 6.84 4.74
N LEU A 92 -0.15 5.91 4.03
CA LEU A 92 0.41 6.13 2.70
C LEU A 92 0.36 4.85 1.86
N ILE A 93 0.69 4.98 0.58
CA ILE A 93 0.91 3.86 -0.33
C ILE A 93 2.42 3.69 -0.47
N MET A 94 2.93 2.48 -0.24
CA MET A 94 4.31 2.16 -0.50
C MET A 94 4.38 1.45 -1.85
N SER A 95 5.12 2.01 -2.80
CA SER A 95 5.39 1.37 -4.09
C SER A 95 6.76 0.70 -4.05
N PHE A 96 6.87 -0.47 -4.66
CA PHE A 96 8.14 -1.16 -4.91
C PHE A 96 8.35 -1.27 -6.42
N ASP A 97 9.36 -0.57 -6.93
CA ASP A 97 9.76 -0.65 -8.32
C ASP A 97 10.48 -1.97 -8.60
N LEU A 98 9.98 -2.75 -9.56
CA LEU A 98 10.53 -4.08 -9.87
C LEU A 98 11.86 -4.00 -10.61
N GLU A 99 12.12 -2.93 -11.36
CA GLU A 99 13.33 -2.75 -12.16
C GLU A 99 14.50 -2.26 -11.30
N THR A 100 14.29 -1.15 -10.59
CA THR A 100 15.32 -0.53 -9.74
C THR A 100 15.44 -1.21 -8.40
N GLU A 101 14.43 -2.01 -8.03
CA GLU A 101 14.30 -2.60 -6.72
C GLU A 101 14.38 -1.53 -5.63
N THR A 102 13.59 -0.46 -5.74
CA THR A 102 13.54 0.59 -4.72
C THR A 102 12.12 0.82 -4.24
N PHE A 103 11.98 1.17 -2.97
CA PHE A 103 10.69 1.61 -2.45
C PHE A 103 10.56 3.13 -2.58
N CYS A 104 9.34 3.58 -2.87
CA CYS A 104 8.94 4.99 -2.83
C CYS A 104 7.62 5.11 -2.08
N ASP A 105 7.39 6.27 -1.48
CA ASP A 105 6.09 6.59 -0.90
C ASP A 105 5.24 7.37 -1.89
N ILE A 106 3.94 7.07 -1.87
CA ILE A 106 2.92 7.79 -2.58
C ILE A 106 1.87 8.22 -1.55
N MET A 107 1.66 9.53 -1.44
CA MET A 107 0.69 10.09 -0.51
C MET A 107 -0.74 9.83 -0.97
N LEU A 108 -1.61 9.55 0.00
CA LEU A 108 -3.06 9.51 -0.21
C LEU A 108 -3.59 10.93 -0.47
N PRO A 109 -4.78 11.09 -1.07
CA PRO A 109 -5.43 12.39 -1.19
C PRO A 109 -5.63 13.05 0.18
N ASP A 110 -5.51 14.39 0.25
CA ASP A 110 -5.52 15.16 1.50
C ASP A 110 -6.77 14.90 2.38
N GLU A 111 -7.93 14.66 1.76
CA GLU A 111 -9.18 14.36 2.48
C GLU A 111 -9.12 13.06 3.33
N PHE A 112 -8.09 12.23 3.10
CA PHE A 112 -7.83 11.00 3.83
C PHE A 112 -6.72 11.12 4.88
N LEU A 113 -5.96 12.21 4.87
CA LEU A 113 -4.89 12.46 5.86
C LEU A 113 -5.45 13.00 7.19
N ALA A 114 -6.58 13.71 7.13
CA ALA A 114 -7.16 14.44 8.28
C ALA A 114 -8.14 13.63 9.16
N SER A 115 -8.50 12.40 8.79
CA SER A 115 -9.49 11.62 9.56
C SER A 115 -8.84 10.56 10.45
N GLU A 116 -9.01 10.70 11.77
CA GLU A 116 -8.60 9.68 12.75
C GLU A 116 -9.36 8.36 12.59
N ASN A 117 -10.58 8.40 12.03
CA ASN A 117 -11.35 7.19 11.77
C ASN A 117 -10.61 6.27 10.78
N GLU A 118 -10.51 4.99 11.15
CA GLU A 118 -10.05 3.91 10.28
C GLU A 118 -11.08 3.67 9.15
N ARG A 119 -11.15 4.60 8.20
CA ARG A 119 -11.87 4.38 6.95
C ARG A 119 -11.23 3.18 6.27
N SER A 120 -12.04 2.16 5.98
CA SER A 120 -11.59 1.03 5.18
C SER A 120 -11.33 1.53 3.77
N TRP A 121 -10.12 1.29 3.27
CA TRP A 121 -9.74 1.64 1.91
C TRP A 121 -9.05 0.47 1.22
N GLN A 122 -9.10 0.41 -0.09
CA GLN A 122 -8.48 -0.60 -0.94
C GLN A 122 -7.76 0.07 -2.11
N LEU A 123 -6.65 -0.53 -2.54
CA LEU A 123 -5.98 -0.16 -3.79
C LEU A 123 -6.42 -1.12 -4.88
N SER A 124 -6.47 -0.62 -6.10
CA SER A 124 -6.72 -1.40 -7.31
C SER A 124 -6.14 -0.66 -8.51
N VAL A 125 -6.26 -1.24 -9.70
CA VAL A 125 -6.03 -0.56 -10.97
C VAL A 125 -7.36 -0.34 -11.68
N LEU A 126 -7.64 0.89 -12.09
CA LEU A 126 -8.85 1.25 -12.82
C LEU A 126 -8.51 2.23 -13.95
N HIS A 127 -8.91 1.90 -15.18
CA HIS A 127 -8.60 2.69 -16.38
C HIS A 127 -7.11 3.02 -16.49
N GLU A 128 -6.26 2.00 -16.29
CA GLU A 128 -4.79 2.16 -16.34
C GLU A 128 -4.25 3.21 -15.37
N CYS A 129 -5.01 3.52 -14.31
CA CYS A 129 -4.59 4.42 -13.24
C CYS A 129 -4.53 3.64 -11.94
N LEU A 130 -3.58 4.01 -11.07
CA LEU A 130 -3.64 3.59 -9.67
C LEU A 130 -4.93 4.15 -9.07
N SER A 131 -5.71 3.29 -8.43
CA SER A 131 -7.02 3.64 -7.90
C SER A 131 -7.13 3.34 -6.42
N LEU A 132 -7.93 4.16 -5.75
CA LEU A 132 -8.20 4.09 -4.33
C LEU A 132 -9.72 4.02 -4.14
N VAL A 133 -10.18 2.93 -3.52
CA VAL A 133 -11.58 2.74 -3.15
C VAL A 133 -11.70 2.97 -1.65
N VAL A 134 -12.59 3.86 -1.22
CA VAL A 134 -12.76 4.20 0.19
C VAL A 134 -14.21 4.02 0.62
N HIS A 135 -14.39 3.29 1.71
CA HIS A 135 -15.69 3.06 2.33
C HIS A 135 -15.90 4.03 3.49
N HIS A 136 -17.04 4.71 3.47
CA HIS A 136 -17.50 5.61 4.50
C HIS A 136 -18.76 5.03 5.14
N GLN A 137 -18.76 4.99 6.48
CA GLN A 137 -19.95 4.63 7.24
C GLN A 137 -20.67 5.92 7.65
N ASN A 138 -21.87 6.14 7.11
CA ASN A 138 -22.62 7.40 7.27
C ASN A 138 -23.73 7.24 8.34
N GLY A 139 -23.49 6.44 9.38
CA GLY A 139 -24.48 6.21 10.43
C GLY A 139 -25.75 5.54 9.89
N GLN A 140 -26.92 6.15 10.13
CA GLN A 140 -28.21 5.64 9.67
C GLN A 140 -28.47 5.87 8.17
N ASP A 141 -27.69 6.74 7.52
CA ASP A 141 -27.85 7.08 6.10
C ASP A 141 -27.20 6.04 5.15
N GLY A 142 -26.76 4.91 5.69
CA GLY A 142 -26.13 3.81 4.96
C GLY A 142 -24.60 3.91 4.90
N THR A 143 -24.02 3.25 3.90
CA THR A 143 -22.59 3.34 3.62
C THR A 143 -22.38 4.01 2.27
N SER A 144 -21.28 4.73 2.10
CA SER A 144 -20.91 5.27 0.78
C SER A 144 -19.52 4.78 0.39
N MET A 145 -19.29 4.70 -0.90
CA MET A 145 -18.04 4.27 -1.49
C MET A 145 -17.56 5.34 -2.47
N HIS A 146 -16.37 5.86 -2.23
CA HIS A 146 -15.72 6.80 -3.14
C HIS A 146 -14.60 6.09 -3.89
N VAL A 147 -14.53 6.29 -5.20
CA VAL A 147 -13.46 5.76 -6.04
C VAL A 147 -12.65 6.93 -6.57
N TRP A 148 -11.35 6.90 -6.32
CA TRP A 148 -10.36 7.87 -6.74
C TRP A 148 -9.38 7.24 -7.71
N VAL A 149 -8.88 8.02 -8.65
CA VAL A 149 -7.81 7.62 -9.58
C VAL A 149 -6.71 8.66 -9.57
N MET A 150 -5.45 8.20 -9.60
CA MET A 150 -4.27 9.04 -9.77
C MET A 150 -4.05 9.25 -11.26
N LYS A 151 -4.42 10.44 -11.77
CA LYS A 151 -4.36 10.74 -13.22
C LYS A 151 -2.93 10.81 -13.75
N GLU A 152 -2.00 11.24 -12.91
CA GLU A 152 -0.57 11.27 -13.21
C GLU A 152 0.14 10.43 -12.15
N TYR A 153 0.70 9.30 -12.57
CA TYR A 153 1.32 8.34 -11.66
C TYR A 153 2.45 8.98 -10.83
N GLY A 154 2.44 8.75 -9.52
CA GLY A 154 3.39 9.34 -8.56
C GLY A 154 3.09 10.80 -8.18
N VAL A 155 2.16 11.49 -8.83
CA VAL A 155 1.83 12.89 -8.54
C VAL A 155 0.63 12.97 -7.60
N THR A 156 0.86 13.27 -6.32
CA THR A 156 -0.19 13.33 -5.28
C THR A 156 -1.36 14.24 -5.65
N ASN A 157 -1.09 15.41 -6.23
CA ASN A 157 -2.15 16.37 -6.58
C ASN A 157 -3.01 15.93 -7.78
N SER A 158 -2.66 14.83 -8.45
CA SER A 158 -3.42 14.30 -9.59
C SER A 158 -4.55 13.35 -9.18
N TRP A 159 -4.67 13.03 -7.89
CA TRP A 159 -5.78 12.25 -7.37
C TRP A 159 -7.10 12.95 -7.66
N THR A 160 -7.99 12.26 -8.37
CA THR A 160 -9.31 12.78 -8.76
C THR A 160 -10.39 11.79 -8.39
N LYS A 161 -11.47 12.27 -7.76
CA LYS A 161 -12.66 11.47 -7.47
C LYS A 161 -13.38 11.14 -8.77
N LEU A 162 -13.50 9.85 -9.08
CA LEU A 162 -14.16 9.36 -10.30
C LEU A 162 -15.62 8.99 -10.03
N TYR A 163 -15.88 8.31 -8.91
CA TYR A 163 -17.22 7.88 -8.53
C TYR A 163 -17.51 8.16 -7.05
N ALA A 164 -18.77 8.50 -6.76
CA ALA A 164 -19.32 8.53 -5.42
C ALA A 164 -20.62 7.73 -5.42
N LEU A 165 -20.60 6.58 -4.73
CA LEU A 165 -21.69 5.61 -4.72
C LEU A 165 -22.30 5.57 -3.32
N LEU A 166 -23.62 5.66 -3.25
CA LEU A 166 -24.37 5.46 -2.00
C LEU A 166 -24.88 4.01 -1.98
N VAL A 167 -24.52 3.28 -0.94
CA VAL A 167 -25.02 1.93 -0.68
C VAL A 167 -26.13 2.08 0.37
N LEU A 168 -27.36 2.05 -0.11
CA LEU A 168 -28.54 2.08 0.74
C LEU A 168 -28.64 0.74 1.49
N GLN A 169 -28.94 0.79 2.79
CA GLN A 169 -29.34 -0.40 3.52
C GLN A 169 -30.72 -0.83 3.01
N VAL A 170 -30.77 -1.93 2.28
CA VAL A 170 -32.04 -2.60 1.96
C VAL A 170 -32.42 -3.43 3.19
N PHE A 171 -33.45 -3.00 3.91
CA PHE A 171 -34.10 -3.85 4.89
C PHE A 171 -34.88 -4.92 4.11
N ILE A 172 -34.41 -6.17 4.16
CA ILE A 172 -35.13 -7.35 3.65
C ILE A 172 -35.93 -7.95 4.81
#